data_AF-A0A2G9TZ22-F1
#
_entry.id   AF-A0A2G9TZ22-F1
#
_cell.length_a   1.000
_cell.length_b   1.000
_cell.length_c   1.000
_cell.angle_alpha   90.00
_cell.angle_beta   90.00
_cell.angle_gamma   90.00
#
_symmetry.space_group_name_H-M   'P 1'
#
loop_
_entity.id
_entity.type
_entity.pdbx_description
1 polymer ?
#
loop_
_entity_poly.entity_id
_entity_poly.type
_entity_poly.pdbx_seq_one_letter_code
_entity_poly.pdbx_strand_id
1 'polypeptide(L)'
;MLSKLIFRGISMKHSKTTDPPETIECGVISGVYATVDFGERGLVLADEYFKIQADANKKKGGPRVDSEFYTGWYRTWGEKGIERDSSVSVVLELTEKLYNMNASFNYYMFHGGTNFGFWNGAEYAAGLITSYDYFAPMTENGDYNDKYTAIRDFISGISGWPNPPKPLPPKPS
;
A
#
# COMPACT_ATOMS: atom_id res chain seq x y z
N MET A 1 -15.22 -2.66 7.04
CA MET A 1 -15.17 -1.54 6.08
C MET A 1 -14.03 -1.88 5.12
N LEU A 2 -14.35 -2.31 3.89
CA LEU A 2 -13.37 -2.91 2.97
C LEU A 2 -12.43 -1.83 2.40
N SER A 3 -11.12 -2.04 2.50
CA SER A 3 -10.12 -1.37 1.69
C SER A 3 -10.50 -1.57 0.21
N LYS A 4 -10.87 -0.49 -0.49
CA LYS A 4 -11.08 -0.54 -1.93
C LYS A 4 -9.71 -0.49 -2.61
N LEU A 5 -9.13 -1.66 -2.87
CA LEU A 5 -8.00 -1.81 -3.78
C LEU A 5 -8.36 -1.19 -5.14
N ILE A 6 -7.41 -0.49 -5.76
CA ILE A 6 -7.54 -0.06 -7.16
C ILE A 6 -7.20 -1.27 -8.02
N PHE A 7 -8.19 -2.13 -8.27
CA PHE A 7 -8.04 -3.29 -9.15
C PHE A 7 -8.35 -2.91 -10.60
N ARG A 8 -7.32 -2.86 -11.43
CA ARG A 8 -7.44 -2.82 -12.88
C ARG A 8 -7.13 -4.21 -13.45
N GLY A 9 -8.18 -4.99 -13.70
CA GLY A 9 -8.09 -6.22 -14.51
C GLY A 9 -7.77 -7.52 -13.76
N ILE A 10 -7.76 -7.54 -12.43
CA ILE A 10 -7.55 -8.80 -11.67
C ILE A 10 -8.86 -9.34 -11.14
N SER A 11 -9.29 -10.47 -11.69
CA SER A 11 -10.37 -11.27 -11.13
C SER A 11 -9.89 -11.97 -9.85
N MET A 12 -10.70 -11.92 -8.77
CA MET A 12 -10.51 -12.65 -7.50
C MET A 12 -10.42 -14.18 -7.66
N LYS A 13 -10.58 -14.72 -8.87
CA LYS A 13 -10.52 -16.16 -9.16
C LYS A 13 -9.11 -16.76 -9.16
N HIS A 14 -8.07 -15.99 -8.84
CA HIS A 14 -6.68 -16.44 -8.91
C HIS A 14 -5.94 -16.21 -7.59
N SER A 15 -5.33 -17.27 -7.06
CA SER A 15 -4.38 -17.20 -5.96
C SER A 15 -3.17 -16.34 -6.33
N LYS A 16 -2.60 -15.64 -5.34
CA LYS A 16 -1.42 -14.78 -5.51
C LYS A 16 -0.41 -14.98 -4.40
N THR A 17 0.85 -14.67 -4.68
CA THR A 17 1.90 -14.41 -3.68
C THR A 17 2.33 -12.95 -3.76
N THR A 18 2.96 -12.45 -2.70
CA THR A 18 3.54 -11.10 -2.62
C THR A 18 4.93 -11.26 -2.04
N ASP A 19 5.92 -10.67 -2.71
CA ASP A 19 7.31 -10.72 -2.28
C ASP A 19 8.01 -9.40 -2.66
N PRO A 20 9.02 -8.95 -1.89
CA PRO A 20 9.89 -7.88 -2.35
C PRO A 20 10.51 -8.24 -3.71
N PRO A 21 10.65 -7.26 -4.64
CA PRO A 21 11.23 -7.51 -5.96
C PRO A 21 12.58 -8.25 -5.89
N GLU A 22 13.41 -7.92 -4.91
CA GLU A 22 14.74 -8.49 -4.71
C GLU A 22 14.72 -9.99 -4.35
N THR A 23 13.61 -10.52 -3.83
CA THR A 23 13.50 -11.90 -3.34
C THR A 23 12.39 -12.71 -4.00
N ILE A 24 11.73 -12.18 -5.02
CA ILE A 24 10.56 -12.80 -5.67
C ILE A 24 10.81 -14.24 -6.13
N GLU A 25 12.04 -14.58 -6.55
CA GLU A 25 12.39 -15.91 -7.05
C GLU A 25 12.15 -17.02 -5.99
N CYS A 26 12.25 -16.67 -4.71
CA CYS A 26 12.03 -17.59 -3.59
C CYS A 26 10.54 -17.77 -3.25
N GLY A 27 9.69 -16.83 -3.63
CA GLY A 27 8.26 -16.84 -3.31
C GLY A 27 7.35 -17.32 -4.45
N VAL A 28 7.88 -17.46 -5.67
CA VAL A 28 7.10 -17.92 -6.83
C VAL A 28 6.62 -19.36 -6.64
N ILE A 29 5.30 -19.54 -6.71
CA ILE A 29 4.64 -20.85 -6.71
C ILE A 29 4.04 -21.13 -8.08
N SER A 30 4.29 -22.33 -8.62
CA SER A 30 3.76 -22.74 -9.93
C SER A 30 2.23 -22.63 -9.97
N GLY A 31 1.71 -21.89 -10.95
CA GLY A 31 0.28 -21.71 -11.16
C GLY A 31 -0.35 -20.55 -10.37
N VAL A 32 0.39 -19.94 -9.44
CA VAL A 32 -0.01 -18.80 -8.61
C VAL A 32 0.58 -17.52 -9.20
N TYR A 33 -0.18 -16.41 -9.19
CA TYR A 33 0.30 -15.14 -9.75
C TYR A 33 1.20 -14.40 -8.76
N ALA A 34 2.45 -14.15 -9.13
CA ALA A 34 3.39 -13.46 -8.25
C ALA A 34 3.19 -11.93 -8.31
N THR A 35 3.09 -11.29 -7.16
CA THR A 35 3.03 -9.84 -7.02
C THR A 35 4.21 -9.31 -6.24
N VAL A 36 4.46 -8.01 -6.35
CA VAL A 36 5.55 -7.34 -5.64
C VAL A 36 4.99 -6.40 -4.59
N ASP A 37 5.81 -6.06 -3.60
CA ASP A 37 5.57 -4.96 -2.67
C ASP A 37 6.69 -3.93 -2.74
N PHE A 38 6.37 -2.64 -2.66
CA PHE A 38 7.36 -1.57 -2.51
C PHE A 38 6.73 -0.24 -2.07
N GLY A 39 7.54 0.60 -1.43
CA GLY A 39 7.16 1.96 -1.03
C GLY A 39 7.87 3.02 -1.87
N GLU A 40 8.38 4.05 -1.21
CA GLU A 40 8.99 5.24 -1.81
C GLU A 40 10.06 4.96 -2.88
N ARG A 41 10.81 3.86 -2.76
CA ARG A 41 11.79 3.43 -3.77
C ARG A 41 11.16 3.25 -5.16
N GLY A 42 9.87 2.95 -5.23
CA GLY A 42 9.09 2.85 -6.46
C GLY A 42 9.05 4.14 -7.29
N LEU A 43 9.28 5.32 -6.70
CA LEU A 43 9.41 6.58 -7.45
C LEU A 43 10.50 6.46 -8.53
N VAL A 44 11.59 5.78 -8.19
CA VAL A 44 12.74 5.54 -9.08
C VAL A 44 12.65 4.17 -9.74
N LEU A 45 12.27 3.12 -8.99
CA LEU A 45 12.48 1.72 -9.39
C LEU A 45 11.23 1.00 -9.90
N ALA A 46 10.04 1.63 -9.96
CA ALA A 46 8.82 0.91 -10.33
C ALA A 46 8.88 0.19 -11.69
N ASP A 47 9.53 0.77 -12.70
CA ASP A 47 9.70 0.11 -14.01
C ASP A 47 10.53 -1.18 -13.90
N GLU A 48 11.60 -1.16 -13.10
CA GLU A 48 12.45 -2.32 -12.83
C GLU A 48 11.70 -3.38 -12.01
N TYR A 49 11.02 -2.97 -10.95
CA TYR A 49 10.24 -3.85 -10.09
C TYR A 49 9.11 -4.55 -10.85
N PHE A 50 8.42 -3.83 -11.75
CA PHE A 50 7.40 -4.43 -12.60
C PHE A 50 7.97 -5.28 -13.73
N LYS A 51 9.22 -5.04 -14.16
CA LYS A 51 9.92 -5.97 -15.05
C LYS A 51 10.23 -7.29 -14.34
N ILE A 52 10.73 -7.22 -13.11
CA ILE A 52 10.98 -8.40 -12.26
C ILE A 52 9.68 -9.19 -12.04
N GLN A 53 8.58 -8.51 -11.70
CA GLN A 53 7.26 -9.14 -11.59
C GLN A 53 6.83 -9.83 -12.90
N ALA A 54 7.03 -9.18 -14.05
CA ALA A 54 6.67 -9.75 -15.35
C ALA A 54 7.49 -11.01 -15.67
N ASP A 55 8.79 -11.01 -15.36
CA ASP A 55 9.68 -12.15 -15.57
C ASP A 55 9.29 -13.35 -14.69
N ALA A 56 8.90 -13.11 -13.43
CA ALA A 56 8.34 -14.13 -12.54
C ALA A 56 7.04 -14.76 -13.08
N ASN A 57 6.24 -13.97 -13.82
CA ASN A 57 4.97 -14.40 -14.40
C ASN A 57 5.04 -14.75 -15.90
N LYS A 58 6.23 -14.83 -16.50
CA LYS A 58 6.44 -14.92 -17.97
C LYS A 58 5.63 -16.00 -18.70
N LYS A 59 5.26 -17.09 -18.02
CA LYS A 59 4.49 -18.20 -18.61
C LYS A 59 3.03 -17.81 -18.91
N LYS A 60 2.41 -16.99 -18.06
CA LYS A 60 0.99 -16.58 -18.17
C LYS A 60 0.82 -15.09 -18.47
N GLY A 61 1.82 -14.27 -18.16
CA GLY A 61 1.70 -12.82 -18.12
C GLY A 61 0.74 -12.37 -17.02
N GLY A 62 0.45 -11.07 -16.99
CA GLY A 62 -0.52 -10.48 -16.08
C GLY A 62 -0.33 -8.98 -15.91
N PRO A 63 -1.20 -8.34 -15.11
CA PRO A 63 -1.13 -6.90 -14.86
C PRO A 63 -0.01 -6.54 -13.87
N ARG A 64 0.47 -5.30 -13.92
CA ARG A 64 1.36 -4.78 -12.88
C ARG A 64 0.61 -4.69 -11.55
N VAL A 65 1.18 -5.24 -10.48
CA VAL A 65 0.56 -5.24 -9.16
C VAL A 65 1.58 -4.97 -8.08
N ASP A 66 1.39 -3.86 -7.38
CA ASP A 66 2.03 -3.57 -6.10
C ASP A 66 1.03 -3.89 -4.97
N SER A 67 1.21 -5.04 -4.34
CA SER A 67 0.27 -5.55 -3.34
C SER A 67 0.40 -4.85 -1.98
N GLU A 68 1.52 -4.17 -1.72
CA GLU A 68 1.76 -3.41 -0.48
C GLU A 68 2.54 -2.12 -0.78
N PHE A 69 1.81 -1.10 -1.20
CA PHE A 69 2.31 0.26 -1.25
C PHE A 69 2.41 0.80 0.18
N TYR A 70 3.62 0.83 0.72
CA TYR A 70 3.92 1.41 2.02
C TYR A 70 3.68 2.94 2.08
N THR A 71 2.66 3.37 2.83
CA THR A 71 2.32 4.80 3.03
C THR A 71 3.01 5.44 4.23
N GLY A 72 3.79 4.65 4.96
CA GLY A 72 4.46 4.95 6.22
C GLY A 72 5.06 3.65 6.75
N TRP A 73 5.29 3.54 8.06
CA TRP A 73 5.83 2.33 8.68
C TRP A 73 5.34 2.15 10.12
N TYR A 74 5.43 0.92 10.61
CA TYR A 74 5.17 0.62 12.02
C TYR A 74 6.30 1.13 12.92
N ARG A 75 6.05 1.13 14.23
CA ARG A 75 7.01 1.58 15.24
C ARG A 75 7.27 0.53 16.31
N THR A 76 8.46 0.57 16.89
CA THR A 76 8.86 -0.31 18.00
C THR A 76 9.10 0.46 19.29
N TRP A 77 9.01 -0.23 20.43
CA TRP A 77 9.28 0.37 21.73
C TRP A 77 10.73 0.87 21.81
N GLY A 78 10.92 2.11 22.26
CA GLY A 78 12.23 2.75 22.40
C GLY A 78 12.69 3.56 21.19
N GLU A 79 12.01 3.47 20.05
CA GLU A 79 12.28 4.29 18.86
C GLU A 79 11.95 5.77 19.12
N LYS A 80 12.83 6.68 18.67
CA LYS A 80 12.65 8.15 18.80
C LYS A 80 12.39 8.77 17.42
N GLY A 81 11.45 9.70 17.33
CA GLY A 81 11.19 10.48 16.12
C GLY A 81 10.09 9.93 15.19
N ILE A 82 9.90 10.63 14.06
CA ILE A 82 8.92 10.34 12.99
C ILE A 82 9.60 9.86 11.70
N GLU A 83 10.82 9.34 11.77
CA GLU A 83 11.67 8.94 10.62
C GLU A 83 11.06 7.83 9.73
N ARG A 84 9.86 7.37 10.09
CA ARG A 84 9.10 6.28 9.49
C ARG A 84 7.88 6.77 8.68
N ASP A 85 7.61 8.08 8.66
CA ASP A 85 6.49 8.66 7.90
C ASP A 85 6.90 8.99 6.46
N SER A 86 6.17 8.43 5.49
CA SER A 86 6.26 8.85 4.10
C SER A 86 5.48 10.14 3.89
N SER A 87 6.13 11.17 3.35
CA SER A 87 5.50 12.47 3.16
C SER A 87 4.29 12.40 2.22
N VAL A 88 3.36 13.34 2.39
CA VAL A 88 2.17 13.45 1.52
C VAL A 88 2.56 13.52 0.04
N SER A 89 3.61 14.26 -0.29
CA SER A 89 4.08 14.41 -1.67
C SER A 89 4.61 13.10 -2.25
N VAL A 90 5.40 12.33 -1.49
CA VAL A 90 5.93 11.04 -1.93
C VAL A 90 4.80 10.05 -2.19
N VAL A 91 3.83 9.97 -1.26
CA VAL A 91 2.69 9.06 -1.40
C VAL A 91 1.82 9.44 -2.60
N LEU A 92 1.58 10.73 -2.82
CA LEU A 92 0.79 11.20 -3.95
C LEU A 92 1.53 10.97 -5.29
N GLU A 93 2.81 11.32 -5.38
CA GLU A 93 3.61 11.15 -6.59
C GLU A 93 3.69 9.67 -7.01
N LEU A 94 3.91 8.76 -6.05
CA LEU A 94 3.91 7.33 -6.35
C LEU A 94 2.51 6.82 -6.74
N THR A 95 1.45 7.32 -6.10
CA THR A 95 0.05 7.02 -6.48
C THR A 95 -0.21 7.39 -7.94
N GLU A 96 0.15 8.61 -8.35
CA GLU A 96 0.00 9.10 -9.73
C GLU A 96 0.83 8.27 -10.71
N LYS A 97 2.07 7.97 -10.36
CA LYS A 97 2.97 7.14 -11.17
C LYS A 97 2.36 5.76 -11.41
N LEU A 98 1.97 5.05 -10.35
CA LEU A 98 1.37 3.71 -10.45
C LEU A 98 0.07 3.72 -11.26
N TYR A 99 -0.77 4.74 -11.07
CA TYR A 99 -1.97 4.94 -11.86
C TYR A 99 -1.66 5.10 -13.36
N ASN A 100 -0.69 5.96 -13.71
CA ASN A 100 -0.28 6.22 -15.09
C ASN A 100 0.40 5.01 -15.75
N MET A 101 1.06 4.15 -14.96
CA MET A 101 1.61 2.86 -15.41
C MET A 101 0.55 1.78 -15.65
N ASN A 102 -0.73 2.10 -15.40
CA ASN A 102 -1.85 1.16 -15.39
C ASN A 102 -1.63 -0.02 -14.43
N ALA A 103 -0.94 0.22 -13.31
CA ALA A 103 -0.76 -0.76 -12.26
C ALA A 103 -2.00 -0.82 -11.36
N SER A 104 -2.26 -2.02 -10.81
CA SER A 104 -3.11 -2.17 -9.63
C SER A 104 -2.24 -2.01 -8.40
N PHE A 105 -2.74 -1.34 -7.37
CA PHE A 105 -2.00 -1.20 -6.12
C PHE A 105 -2.91 -1.16 -4.89
N ASN A 106 -2.31 -1.42 -3.73
CA ASN A 106 -2.96 -1.46 -2.44
C ASN A 106 -2.16 -0.69 -1.39
N TYR A 107 -2.77 0.32 -0.79
CA TYR A 107 -2.13 1.08 0.29
C TYR A 107 -1.98 0.22 1.55
N TYR A 108 -0.74 -0.05 1.92
CA TYR A 108 -0.35 -0.66 3.17
C TYR A 108 0.28 0.41 4.08
N MET A 109 -0.38 0.93 5.10
CA MET A 109 -1.78 0.77 5.45
C MET A 109 -2.57 2.00 5.02
N PHE A 110 -3.77 1.81 4.46
CA PHE A 110 -4.72 2.92 4.34
C PHE A 110 -5.25 3.39 5.71
N HIS A 111 -5.43 2.43 6.62
CA HIS A 111 -5.78 2.62 8.03
C HIS A 111 -5.18 1.45 8.80
N GLY A 112 -4.29 1.72 9.75
CA GLY A 112 -3.65 0.65 10.50
C GLY A 112 -4.39 0.30 11.81
N GLY A 113 -4.80 1.29 12.60
CA GLY A 113 -5.57 1.08 13.83
C GLY A 113 -4.70 0.75 15.05
N THR A 114 -5.09 -0.26 15.83
CA THR A 114 -4.49 -0.56 17.15
C THR A 114 -4.24 -2.05 17.35
N ASN A 115 -3.05 -2.39 17.84
CA ASN A 115 -2.72 -3.71 18.35
C ASN A 115 -3.20 -3.87 19.80
N PHE A 116 -4.49 -4.17 20.00
CA PHE A 116 -5.04 -4.33 21.36
C PHE A 116 -4.45 -5.53 22.11
N GLY A 117 -4.42 -5.44 23.45
CA GLY A 117 -3.97 -6.54 24.30
C GLY A 117 -2.53 -6.97 23.97
N PHE A 118 -2.37 -8.24 23.58
CA PHE A 118 -1.08 -8.84 23.25
C PHE A 118 -0.98 -9.25 21.78
N TRP A 119 -1.71 -8.56 20.89
CA TRP A 119 -1.67 -8.81 19.45
C TRP A 119 -0.47 -8.17 18.74
N ASN A 120 0.36 -7.39 19.44
CA ASN A 120 1.54 -6.77 18.83
C ASN A 120 2.57 -7.82 18.40
N GLY A 121 3.17 -7.61 17.23
CA GLY A 121 4.35 -8.34 16.80
C GLY A 121 5.63 -7.83 17.49
N ALA A 122 6.77 -8.32 17.02
CA ALA A 122 8.09 -7.84 17.40
C ALA A 122 9.06 -7.94 16.22
N GLU A 123 10.03 -7.02 16.21
CA GLU A 123 11.24 -7.14 15.41
C GLU A 123 12.39 -7.66 16.28
N TYR A 124 13.52 -8.01 15.66
CA TYR A 124 14.68 -8.56 16.37
C TYR A 124 15.10 -7.76 17.62
N ALA A 125 15.00 -6.43 17.57
CA ALA A 125 15.45 -5.55 18.66
C ALA A 125 14.36 -5.23 19.70
N ALA A 126 13.08 -5.20 19.33
CA ALA A 126 12.00 -4.73 20.20
C ALA A 126 10.60 -5.13 19.69
N GLY A 127 9.65 -5.20 20.62
CA GLY A 127 8.22 -5.33 20.32
C GLY A 127 7.68 -4.11 19.57
N LEU A 128 6.73 -4.33 18.67
CA LEU A 128 5.94 -3.24 18.08
C LEU A 128 5.11 -2.57 19.18
N ILE A 129 4.90 -1.26 19.04
CA ILE A 129 4.06 -0.51 19.99
C ILE A 129 2.57 -0.87 19.81
N THR A 130 1.75 -0.51 20.80
CA THR A 130 0.29 -0.74 20.76
C THR A 130 -0.38 0.00 19.61
N SER A 131 0.03 1.25 19.36
CA SER A 131 -0.48 2.02 18.22
C SER A 131 0.00 1.40 16.91
N TYR A 132 -0.94 1.14 16.00
CA TYR A 132 -0.64 0.76 14.62
C TYR A 132 -1.10 1.87 13.66
N ASP A 133 -1.01 3.14 14.07
CA ASP A 133 -1.35 4.31 13.26
C ASP A 133 -0.67 4.27 11.88
N TYR A 134 0.57 3.76 11.83
CA TYR A 134 1.35 3.52 10.62
C TYR A 134 1.70 4.80 9.84
N PHE A 135 1.38 5.99 10.37
CA PHE A 135 1.34 7.23 9.60
C PHE A 135 0.44 7.09 8.35
N ALA A 136 -0.60 6.26 8.46
CA ALA A 136 -1.51 5.95 7.38
C ALA A 136 -2.32 7.20 6.94
N PRO A 137 -2.93 7.20 5.75
CA PRO A 137 -3.90 8.22 5.35
C PRO A 137 -5.02 8.44 6.38
N MET A 138 -5.45 7.38 7.05
CA MET A 138 -6.41 7.45 8.14
C MET A 138 -5.76 7.06 9.47
N THR A 139 -5.86 7.95 10.46
CA THR A 139 -5.20 7.78 11.77
C THR A 139 -5.72 6.57 12.52
N GLU A 140 -5.03 6.19 13.60
CA GLU A 140 -5.44 5.12 14.52
C GLU A 140 -6.92 5.22 14.95
N ASN A 141 -7.42 6.43 15.20
CA ASN A 141 -8.82 6.65 15.63
C ASN A 141 -9.80 6.87 14.47
N GLY A 142 -9.37 6.71 13.21
CA GLY A 142 -10.22 6.83 12.04
C GLY A 142 -10.37 8.25 11.48
N ASP A 143 -9.57 9.21 11.94
CA ASP A 143 -9.59 10.57 11.38
C ASP A 143 -8.86 10.63 10.05
N TYR A 144 -9.36 11.43 9.13
CA TYR A 144 -8.65 11.76 7.89
C TYR A 144 -7.56 12.80 8.15
N ASN A 145 -6.43 12.69 7.45
CA ASN A 145 -5.34 13.65 7.45
C ASN A 145 -5.05 14.21 6.04
N ASP A 146 -3.95 14.94 5.89
CA ASP A 146 -3.55 15.55 4.62
C ASP A 146 -3.25 14.51 3.53
N LYS A 147 -2.70 13.35 3.90
CA LYS A 147 -2.42 12.23 2.99
C LYS A 147 -3.72 11.64 2.44
N TYR A 148 -4.73 11.44 3.29
CA TYR A 148 -6.07 11.05 2.85
C TYR A 148 -6.67 12.08 1.89
N THR A 149 -6.59 13.36 2.24
CA THR A 149 -7.19 14.44 1.44
C THR A 149 -6.54 14.50 0.05
N ALA A 150 -5.21 14.44 -0.02
CA ALA A 150 -4.47 14.42 -1.29
C ALA A 150 -4.86 13.21 -2.18
N ILE A 151 -4.90 12.00 -1.61
CA ILE A 151 -5.32 10.79 -2.35
C ILE A 151 -6.77 10.93 -2.84
N ARG A 152 -7.67 11.43 -1.99
CA ARG A 152 -9.07 11.63 -2.32
C ARG A 152 -9.24 12.64 -3.47
N ASP A 153 -8.50 13.73 -3.44
CA ASP A 153 -8.59 14.79 -4.45
C ASP A 153 -8.04 14.33 -5.79
N PHE A 154 -6.92 13.58 -5.79
CA PHE A 154 -6.43 12.91 -6.99
C PHE A 154 -7.48 12.00 -7.61
N ILE A 155 -8.09 11.10 -6.83
CA ILE A 155 -9.12 10.18 -7.33
C ILE A 155 -10.34 10.96 -7.86
N SER A 156 -10.72 12.06 -7.20
CA SER A 156 -11.82 12.93 -7.64
C SER A 156 -11.52 13.63 -8.97
N GLY A 157 -10.26 13.90 -9.27
CA GLY A 157 -9.80 14.50 -10.53
C GLY A 157 -9.75 13.53 -11.71
N ILE A 158 -9.86 12.21 -11.48
CA ILE A 158 -9.84 11.21 -12.56
C ILE A 158 -11.17 11.21 -13.31
N SER A 159 -11.13 11.64 -14.56
CA SER A 159 -12.30 11.61 -15.45
C SER A 159 -12.83 10.19 -15.65
N GLY A 160 -14.15 10.02 -15.51
CA GLY A 160 -14.81 8.73 -15.71
C GLY A 160 -14.53 7.69 -14.62
N TRP A 161 -13.98 8.09 -13.47
CA TRP A 161 -13.74 7.16 -12.38
C TRP A 161 -15.05 6.51 -11.90
N PRO A 162 -15.16 5.17 -11.85
CA PRO A 162 -16.43 4.49 -11.61
C PRO A 162 -16.96 4.65 -10.18
N ASN A 163 -16.12 5.10 -9.24
CA ASN A 163 -16.44 5.22 -7.82
C ASN A 163 -15.90 6.54 -7.26
N PRO A 164 -16.41 7.70 -7.69
CA PRO A 164 -15.92 8.99 -7.21
C PRO A 164 -16.07 9.10 -5.69
N PRO A 165 -15.15 9.77 -4.98
CA PRO A 165 -15.23 9.93 -3.54
C PRO A 165 -16.52 10.65 -3.11
N LYS A 166 -17.15 10.13 -2.07
CA LYS A 166 -18.34 10.77 -1.46
C LYS A 166 -17.91 11.97 -0.60
N PRO A 167 -18.84 12.87 -0.22
CA PRO A 167 -18.59 13.88 0.79
C PRO A 167 -18.09 13.25 2.10
N LEU A 168 -17.20 13.96 2.80
CA LEU A 168 -16.70 13.49 4.10
C LEU A 168 -17.80 13.58 5.16
N PRO A 169 -17.85 12.61 6.09
CA PRO A 169 -18.72 12.74 7.25
C PRO A 169 -18.30 13.95 8.09
N PRO A 170 -19.25 14.60 8.80
CA PRO A 170 -18.89 15.61 9.78
C PRO A 170 -18.00 15.00 10.86
N LYS A 171 -16.98 15.74 11.30
CA LYS A 171 -16.17 15.33 12.44
C LYS A 171 -17.06 15.22 13.69
N PRO A 172 -16.86 14.21 14.56
CA PRO A 172 -17.55 14.16 15.84
C PRO A 172 -17.30 15.45 16.62
N SER A 173 -18.34 15.95 17.27
CA SER A 173 -18.27 17.10 18.19
C SER A 173 -17.48 16.77 19.45
#